data_AF-A0AAE3GXB0-F1
#
_entry.id   AF-A0AAE3GXB0-F1
#
_cell.length_a   1.000
_cell.length_b   1.000
_cell.length_c   1.000
_cell.angle_alpha   90.00
_cell.angle_beta   90.00
_cell.angle_gamma   90.00
#
_symmetry.space_group_name_H-M   'P 1'
#
loop_
_entity.id
_entity.type
_entity.pdbx_description
1 polymer ?
#
loop_
_entity_poly.entity_id
_entity_poly.type
_entity_poly.pdbx_seq_one_letter_code
_entity_poly.pdbx_strand_id
1 'polypeptide(L)'
;MSFHPLYRLTAQVFTTTLLLSTIACSAQTGSIPSVKDGVAQAEEPTIFNCVVQKGDWVTVAKRGNAVSEQPLMTWATREFGDEYSPKQRCEIVSQKLTDAVGKNGGTLKSLELTTGKLDNGYTVVCVVRKGEDTCNQDNLLFTLNKNNAKNPKMVLAKIANFADGKTQENNIDESSSLPEFVSLQSLVNRVLPEGNGF
;
A
#
# COMPACT_ATOMS: atom_id res chain seq x y z
N MET A 1 -21.24 15.83 63.73
CA MET A 1 -21.36 14.58 64.53
C MET A 1 -22.30 13.65 63.81
N SER A 2 -21.73 12.57 63.27
CA SER A 2 -22.21 11.18 63.30
C SER A 2 -23.71 10.80 63.20
N PHE A 3 -23.87 9.66 62.53
CA PHE A 3 -24.88 8.59 62.69
C PHE A 3 -26.12 8.55 61.78
N HIS A 4 -26.20 7.41 61.06
CA HIS A 4 -27.40 6.79 60.47
C HIS A 4 -28.50 6.57 61.53
N PRO A 5 -29.77 6.48 61.10
CA PRO A 5 -30.55 5.25 61.31
C PRO A 5 -31.32 4.80 60.04
N LEU A 6 -31.45 3.49 59.71
CA LEU A 6 -32.45 2.50 60.22
C LEU A 6 -33.90 2.86 59.82
N TYR A 7 -34.83 1.99 59.39
CA TYR A 7 -34.93 0.55 59.12
C TYR A 7 -36.40 0.29 58.68
N ARG A 8 -36.64 -0.58 57.68
CA ARG A 8 -37.83 -1.49 57.49
C ARG A 8 -39.26 -0.91 57.54
N LEU A 9 -40.37 -1.54 57.13
CA LEU A 9 -40.87 -2.86 56.68
C LEU A 9 -42.09 -2.50 55.78
N THR A 10 -42.58 -3.30 54.83
CA THR A 10 -43.61 -4.33 55.09
C THR A 10 -43.74 -5.29 53.90
N ALA A 11 -43.77 -6.58 54.20
CA ALA A 11 -44.20 -7.63 53.29
C ALA A 11 -45.74 -7.63 53.16
N GLN A 12 -46.24 -7.88 51.95
CA GLN A 12 -47.60 -8.38 51.75
C GLN A 12 -47.55 -9.62 50.84
N VAL A 13 -48.19 -10.68 51.31
CA VAL A 13 -48.32 -11.98 50.67
C VAL A 13 -49.71 -12.03 50.05
N PHE A 14 -49.85 -12.46 48.79
CA PHE A 14 -51.08 -13.10 48.32
C PHE A 14 -50.75 -14.22 47.32
N THR A 15 -51.35 -15.37 47.61
CA THR A 15 -51.31 -16.69 46.97
C THR A 15 -52.09 -16.76 45.65
N THR A 16 -52.00 -17.92 44.97
CA THR A 16 -52.82 -18.48 43.87
C THR A 16 -52.29 -18.20 42.45
N THR A 17 -52.27 -19.13 41.49
CA THR A 17 -52.64 -20.56 41.36
C THR A 17 -51.95 -21.06 40.08
N LEU A 18 -51.44 -22.29 40.08
CA LEU A 18 -50.87 -22.93 38.90
C LEU A 18 -52.01 -23.42 37.99
N LEU A 19 -52.15 -22.84 36.80
CA LEU A 19 -52.95 -23.38 35.71
C LEU A 19 -52.01 -23.72 34.55
N LEU A 20 -51.88 -25.02 34.26
CA LEU A 20 -51.24 -25.51 33.04
C LEU A 20 -52.18 -25.24 31.86
N SER A 21 -51.83 -24.23 31.07
CA SER A 21 -52.43 -23.98 29.76
C SER A 21 -51.39 -24.31 28.68
N THR A 22 -51.54 -25.47 28.05
CA THR A 22 -50.82 -25.83 26.84
C THR A 22 -51.25 -24.90 25.71
N ILE A 23 -50.42 -23.92 25.37
CA ILE A 23 -50.51 -23.20 24.11
C ILE A 23 -49.42 -23.76 23.20
N ALA A 24 -49.85 -24.51 22.19
CA ALA A 24 -49.02 -24.82 21.05
C ALA A 24 -48.66 -23.50 20.35
N CYS A 25 -47.41 -23.05 20.50
CA CYS A 25 -46.90 -21.98 19.66
C CYS A 25 -46.71 -22.55 18.25
N SER A 26 -47.66 -22.21 17.37
CA SER A 26 -47.54 -22.38 15.93
C SER A 26 -46.17 -21.88 15.47
N ALA A 27 -45.41 -22.73 14.78
CA ALA A 27 -44.19 -22.34 14.11
C ALA A 27 -44.54 -21.31 13.03
N GLN A 28 -44.44 -20.03 13.37
CA GLN A 28 -44.41 -18.96 12.39
C GLN A 28 -43.00 -18.94 11.83
N THR A 29 -42.84 -19.54 10.64
CA THR A 29 -41.67 -19.37 9.79
C THR A 29 -41.62 -17.93 9.30
N GLY A 30 -41.29 -17.00 10.20
CA GLY A 30 -40.78 -15.70 9.83
C GLY A 30 -39.36 -15.91 9.34
N SER A 31 -39.16 -15.91 8.02
CA SER A 31 -37.83 -15.84 7.43
C SER A 31 -37.15 -14.55 7.89
N ILE A 32 -36.31 -14.65 8.92
CA ILE A 32 -35.39 -13.58 9.30
C ILE A 32 -34.55 -13.28 8.06
N PRO A 33 -34.57 -12.05 7.52
CA PRO A 33 -33.58 -11.67 6.52
C PRO A 33 -32.24 -11.80 7.22
N SER A 34 -31.43 -12.77 6.77
CA SER A 34 -30.03 -12.85 7.15
C SER A 34 -29.39 -11.56 6.62
N VAL A 35 -29.34 -10.54 7.48
CA VAL A 35 -28.48 -9.38 7.28
C VAL A 35 -27.09 -9.98 7.29
N LYS A 36 -26.54 -10.19 6.09
CA LYS A 36 -25.13 -10.43 5.90
C LYS A 36 -24.45 -9.17 6.40
N ASP A 37 -24.05 -9.17 7.67
CA ASP A 37 -23.08 -8.23 8.19
C ASP A 37 -21.76 -8.48 7.45
N GLY A 38 -21.68 -7.90 6.25
CA GLY A 38 -20.43 -7.70 5.55
C GLY A 38 -19.66 -6.66 6.34
N VAL A 39 -18.97 -7.09 7.39
CA VAL A 39 -17.86 -6.30 7.94
C VAL A 39 -16.88 -6.18 6.79
N ALA A 40 -16.85 -5.01 6.15
CA ALA A 40 -15.80 -4.67 5.20
C ALA A 40 -14.48 -4.78 5.97
N GLN A 41 -13.74 -5.86 5.74
CA GLN A 41 -12.45 -6.07 6.36
C GLN A 41 -11.56 -4.92 5.89
N ALA A 42 -11.10 -4.09 6.82
CA ALA A 42 -10.21 -2.97 6.49
C ALA A 42 -8.99 -3.53 5.74
N GLU A 43 -8.74 -3.03 4.53
CA GLU A 43 -7.55 -3.44 3.78
C GLU A 43 -6.31 -3.05 4.60
N GLU A 44 -5.45 -4.02 4.91
CA GLU A 44 -4.16 -3.77 5.57
C GLU A 44 -3.35 -2.75 4.75
N PRO A 45 -2.75 -1.73 5.38
CA PRO A 45 -2.03 -0.70 4.66
C PRO A 45 -0.77 -1.27 4.00
N THR A 46 -0.46 -0.78 2.80
CA THR A 46 0.82 -1.06 2.15
C THR A 46 1.91 -0.16 2.72
N ILE A 47 3.02 -0.77 3.13
CA ILE A 47 4.23 -0.07 3.54
C ILE A 47 5.40 -0.51 2.66
N PHE A 48 6.41 0.34 2.54
CA PHE A 48 7.64 0.05 1.82
C PHE A 48 8.81 -0.03 2.78
N ASN A 49 9.62 -1.06 2.64
CA ASN A 49 10.79 -1.29 3.49
C ASN A 49 12.06 -1.27 2.64
N CYS A 50 13.09 -0.66 3.21
CA CYS A 50 14.45 -0.82 2.73
C CYS A 50 15.07 -2.07 3.37
N VAL A 51 15.48 -3.03 2.56
CA VAL A 51 16.11 -4.28 3.04
C VAL A 51 17.31 -4.63 2.17
N VAL A 52 18.14 -5.57 2.66
CA VAL A 52 19.19 -6.17 1.83
C VAL A 52 18.65 -7.47 1.23
N GLN A 53 18.71 -7.60 -0.10
CA GLN A 53 18.35 -8.81 -0.82
C GLN A 53 19.49 -9.17 -1.77
N LYS A 54 20.07 -10.37 -1.62
CA LYS A 54 21.20 -10.86 -2.42
C LYS A 54 22.43 -9.93 -2.45
N GLY A 55 22.62 -9.12 -1.41
CA GLY A 55 23.76 -8.20 -1.27
C GLY A 55 23.46 -6.75 -1.68
N ASP A 56 22.31 -6.50 -2.32
CA ASP A 56 21.90 -5.17 -2.74
C ASP A 56 20.87 -4.56 -1.80
N TRP A 57 20.90 -3.23 -1.67
CA TRP A 57 19.85 -2.47 -1.00
C TRP A 57 18.64 -2.38 -1.92
N VAL A 58 17.47 -2.77 -1.44
CA VAL A 58 16.24 -2.83 -2.23
C VAL A 58 15.04 -2.28 -1.48
N THR A 59 14.11 -1.69 -2.22
CA THR A 59 12.78 -1.30 -1.71
C THR A 59 11.77 -2.38 -2.05
N VAL A 60 11.16 -2.98 -1.02
CA VAL A 60 10.10 -4.01 -1.15
C VAL A 60 8.79 -3.49 -0.56
N ALA A 61 7.65 -3.93 -1.11
CA ALA A 61 6.34 -3.64 -0.54
C ALA A 61 5.93 -4.73 0.45
N LYS A 62 5.25 -4.34 1.52
CA LYS A 62 4.65 -5.24 2.50
C LYS A 62 3.19 -4.84 2.75
N ARG A 63 2.31 -5.83 2.85
CA ARG A 63 0.90 -5.67 3.23
C ARG A 63 0.52 -6.81 4.18
N GLY A 64 0.20 -6.49 5.43
CA GLY A 64 0.07 -7.51 6.48
C GLY A 64 1.34 -8.37 6.57
N ASN A 65 1.19 -9.68 6.38
CA ASN A 65 2.31 -10.63 6.36
C ASN A 65 2.91 -10.88 4.96
N ALA A 66 2.28 -10.38 3.89
CA ALA A 66 2.78 -10.56 2.54
C ALA A 66 3.88 -9.54 2.22
N VAL A 67 4.96 -10.00 1.57
CA VAL A 67 6.07 -9.17 1.08
C VAL A 67 6.24 -9.43 -0.41
N SER A 68 6.52 -8.39 -1.20
CA SER A 68 6.77 -8.52 -2.63
C SER A 68 8.01 -9.38 -2.88
N GLU A 69 7.87 -10.44 -3.68
CA GLU A 69 8.99 -11.32 -4.05
C GLU A 69 10.06 -10.61 -4.87
N GLN A 70 9.62 -9.74 -5.79
CA GLN A 70 10.48 -8.86 -6.57
C GLN A 70 10.54 -7.48 -5.90
N PRO A 71 11.72 -6.84 -5.83
CA PRO A 71 11.82 -5.48 -5.33
C PRO A 71 11.29 -4.47 -6.34
N LEU A 72 10.60 -3.43 -5.84
CA LEU A 72 10.20 -2.27 -6.65
C LEU A 72 11.44 -1.57 -7.23
N MET A 73 12.48 -1.43 -6.41
CA MET A 73 13.68 -0.69 -6.78
C MET A 73 14.93 -1.30 -6.14
N THR A 74 16.01 -1.35 -6.93
CA THR A 74 17.34 -1.81 -6.50
C THR A 74 18.30 -0.62 -6.53
N TRP A 75 18.99 -0.39 -5.42
CA TRP A 75 19.81 0.80 -5.19
C TRP A 75 21.29 0.45 -5.27
N ALA A 76 22.01 1.06 -6.21
CA ALA A 76 23.44 0.83 -6.38
C ALA A 76 24.26 2.08 -6.77
N THR A 77 23.66 3.10 -7.39
CA THR A 77 24.40 4.32 -7.76
C THR A 77 24.87 5.13 -6.53
N ARG A 78 26.03 5.78 -6.69
CA ARG A 78 26.59 6.79 -5.78
C ARG A 78 26.66 8.18 -6.41
N GLU A 79 26.00 8.40 -7.55
CA GLU A 79 26.11 9.64 -8.31
C GLU A 79 25.56 10.90 -7.61
N PHE A 80 24.85 10.71 -6.49
CA PHE A 80 24.22 11.78 -5.71
C PHE A 80 25.07 12.23 -4.52
N GLY A 81 26.31 11.76 -4.38
CA GLY A 81 27.17 12.10 -3.24
C GLY A 81 26.99 11.15 -2.05
N ASP A 82 27.85 11.33 -1.04
CA ASP A 82 27.95 10.43 0.11
C ASP A 82 26.75 10.56 1.07
N GLU A 83 26.05 11.70 1.05
CA GLU A 83 24.80 11.91 1.78
C GLU A 83 23.61 11.14 1.18
N TYR A 84 23.75 10.65 -0.07
CA TYR A 84 22.75 9.90 -0.81
C TYR A 84 23.31 8.57 -1.32
N SER A 85 24.01 7.84 -0.44
CA SER A 85 24.43 6.46 -0.71
C SER A 85 23.24 5.54 -1.02
N PRO A 86 23.47 4.36 -1.64
CA PRO A 86 22.40 3.40 -1.93
C PRO A 86 21.50 3.07 -0.74
N LYS A 87 22.09 2.87 0.45
CA LYS A 87 21.35 2.63 1.69
C LYS A 87 20.46 3.82 2.07
N GLN A 88 21.02 5.03 2.08
CA GLN A 88 20.29 6.25 2.46
C GLN A 88 19.14 6.52 1.49
N ARG A 89 19.36 6.41 0.17
CA ARG A 89 18.29 6.57 -0.82
C ARG A 89 17.21 5.52 -0.64
N CYS A 90 17.60 4.26 -0.44
CA CYS A 90 16.67 3.17 -0.15
C CYS A 90 15.78 3.47 1.07
N GLU A 91 16.37 3.93 2.17
CA GLU A 91 15.64 4.32 3.40
C GLU A 91 14.71 5.50 3.16
N ILE A 92 15.23 6.61 2.61
CA ILE A 92 14.48 7.85 2.37
C ILE A 92 13.28 7.60 1.46
N VAL A 93 13.50 6.87 0.36
CA VAL A 93 12.46 6.66 -0.66
C VAL A 93 11.42 5.66 -0.18
N SER A 94 11.83 4.62 0.55
CA SER A 94 10.88 3.69 1.17
C SER A 94 9.97 4.41 2.19
N GLN A 95 10.53 5.34 2.98
CA GLN A 95 9.73 6.15 3.90
C GLN A 95 8.75 7.06 3.14
N LYS A 96 9.23 7.80 2.13
CA LYS A 96 8.38 8.70 1.34
C LYS A 96 7.24 7.96 0.63
N LEU A 97 7.49 6.77 0.10
CA LEU A 97 6.46 5.92 -0.51
C LEU A 97 5.44 5.46 0.53
N THR A 98 5.90 5.04 1.72
CA THR A 98 5.02 4.66 2.84
C THR A 98 4.14 5.82 3.27
N ASP A 99 4.70 7.02 3.41
CA ASP A 99 3.96 8.22 3.77
C ASP A 99 2.93 8.61 2.70
N ALA A 100 3.30 8.52 1.42
CA ALA A 100 2.41 8.81 0.31
C ALA A 100 1.21 7.84 0.28
N VAL A 101 1.46 6.55 0.47
CA VAL A 101 0.41 5.53 0.58
C VAL A 101 -0.46 5.72 1.82
N GLY A 102 0.14 6.01 2.98
CA GLY A 102 -0.58 6.29 4.22
C GLY A 102 -1.54 7.48 4.08
N LYS A 103 -1.07 8.57 3.45
CA LYS A 103 -1.91 9.74 3.12
C LYS A 103 -3.01 9.43 2.09
N ASN A 104 -2.87 8.33 1.35
CA ASN A 104 -3.82 7.85 0.34
C ASN A 104 -4.68 6.66 0.86
N GLY A 105 -5.00 6.67 2.16
CA GLY A 105 -5.88 5.66 2.76
C GLY A 105 -5.25 4.27 2.89
N GLY A 106 -3.91 4.17 2.85
CA GLY A 106 -3.18 2.93 3.03
C GLY A 106 -3.05 2.06 1.76
N THR A 107 -3.55 2.52 0.62
CA THR A 107 -3.50 1.76 -0.64
C THR A 107 -2.79 2.55 -1.74
N LEU A 108 -2.29 1.83 -2.74
CA LEU A 108 -1.76 2.42 -3.97
C LEU A 108 -2.88 2.82 -4.95
N LYS A 109 -4.15 2.46 -4.68
CA LYS A 109 -5.29 2.78 -5.55
C LYS A 109 -5.48 4.29 -5.58
N SER A 110 -5.59 4.89 -6.77
CA SER A 110 -5.74 6.35 -6.94
C SER A 110 -4.56 7.21 -6.48
N LEU A 111 -3.42 6.60 -6.11
CA LEU A 111 -2.18 7.34 -5.92
C LEU A 111 -1.62 7.72 -7.29
N GLU A 112 -1.73 9.00 -7.66
CA GLU A 112 -1.23 9.48 -8.94
C GLU A 112 0.25 9.87 -8.83
N LEU A 113 1.07 9.29 -9.70
CA LEU A 113 2.49 9.61 -9.80
C LEU A 113 2.76 10.27 -11.14
N THR A 114 3.67 11.25 -11.13
CA THR A 114 4.18 11.86 -12.36
C THR A 114 5.68 12.05 -12.29
N THR A 115 6.25 12.50 -13.40
CA THR A 115 7.65 12.88 -13.50
C THR A 115 7.76 14.35 -13.86
N GLY A 116 8.75 15.04 -13.31
CA GLY A 116 8.99 16.45 -13.56
C GLY A 116 10.47 16.79 -13.49
N LYS A 117 10.78 18.07 -13.71
CA LYS A 117 12.09 18.64 -13.45
C LYS A 117 11.97 19.67 -12.34
N LEU A 118 12.87 19.60 -11.38
CA LEU A 118 13.05 20.66 -10.38
C LEU A 118 13.89 21.81 -10.96
N ASP A 119 13.89 22.96 -10.29
CA ASP A 119 14.64 24.16 -10.71
C ASP A 119 16.15 23.92 -10.82
N ASN A 120 16.69 22.98 -10.05
CA ASN A 120 18.09 22.57 -10.11
C ASN A 120 18.40 21.59 -11.27
N GLY A 121 17.43 21.32 -12.14
CA GLY A 121 17.59 20.53 -13.37
C GLY A 121 17.45 19.02 -13.20
N TYR A 122 17.29 18.51 -11.97
CA TYR A 122 17.11 17.08 -11.73
C TYR A 122 15.73 16.60 -12.20
N THR A 123 15.72 15.46 -12.90
CA THR A 123 14.49 14.74 -13.25
C THR A 123 14.05 13.88 -12.06
N VAL A 124 12.77 14.00 -11.69
CA VAL A 124 12.24 13.41 -10.46
C VAL A 124 10.93 12.67 -10.69
N VAL A 125 10.58 11.80 -9.74
CA VAL A 125 9.24 11.20 -9.57
C VAL A 125 8.58 11.84 -8.35
N CYS A 126 7.34 12.27 -8.50
CA CYS A 126 6.54 12.89 -7.43
C CYS A 126 5.14 12.30 -7.37
N VAL A 127 4.48 12.47 -6.22
CA VAL A 127 3.03 12.24 -6.09
C VAL A 127 2.30 13.50 -6.50
N VAL A 128 1.18 13.37 -7.21
CA VAL A 128 0.31 14.51 -7.54
C VAL A 128 -1.09 14.29 -6.98
N ARG A 129 -1.73 15.38 -6.57
CA ARG A 129 -3.14 15.41 -6.18
C ARG A 129 -3.95 16.09 -7.27
N LYS A 130 -5.26 15.90 -7.23
CA LYS A 130 -6.19 16.59 -8.13
C LYS A 130 -5.97 18.11 -8.08
N GLY A 131 -5.50 18.69 -9.19
CA GLY A 131 -5.18 20.12 -9.32
C GLY A 131 -3.70 20.48 -9.14
N GLU A 132 -2.85 19.52 -8.78
CA GLU A 132 -1.39 19.64 -8.82
C GLU A 132 -0.89 18.89 -10.07
N ASP A 133 -0.13 19.54 -10.95
CA ASP A 133 0.40 18.96 -12.19
C ASP A 133 1.93 18.99 -12.27
N THR A 134 2.59 19.58 -11.27
CA THR A 134 4.03 19.84 -11.27
C THR A 134 4.73 19.24 -10.06
N CYS A 135 5.92 18.68 -10.29
CA CYS A 135 6.79 18.21 -9.21
C CYS A 135 7.50 19.40 -8.55
N ASN A 136 7.53 19.41 -7.23
CA ASN A 136 8.24 20.36 -6.38
C ASN A 136 8.87 19.63 -5.17
N GLN A 137 9.49 20.38 -4.26
CA GLN A 137 10.14 19.81 -3.07
C GLN A 137 9.16 19.09 -2.13
N ASP A 138 7.90 19.56 -2.05
CA ASP A 138 6.90 19.06 -1.10
C ASP A 138 6.26 17.75 -1.54
N ASN A 139 6.18 17.52 -2.85
CA ASN A 139 5.56 16.33 -3.42
C ASN A 139 6.57 15.33 -4.05
N LEU A 140 7.86 15.65 -4.00
CA LEU A 140 8.96 14.81 -4.46
C LEU A 140 9.05 13.48 -3.69
N LEU A 141 9.01 12.36 -4.41
CA LEU A 141 9.35 11.04 -3.87
C LEU A 141 10.84 10.78 -4.02
N PHE A 142 11.39 10.86 -5.23
CA PHE A 142 12.81 10.61 -5.46
C PHE A 142 13.33 11.22 -6.77
N THR A 143 14.63 11.50 -6.79
CA THR A 143 15.36 11.89 -8.00
C THR A 143 15.80 10.66 -8.77
N LEU A 144 15.66 10.68 -10.09
CA LEU A 144 16.09 9.59 -10.98
C LEU A 144 17.60 9.66 -11.22
N ASN A 145 18.27 8.50 -11.24
CA ASN A 145 19.64 8.47 -11.73
C ASN A 145 19.74 8.89 -13.21
N LYS A 146 20.94 9.22 -13.68
CA LYS A 146 21.19 9.67 -15.06
C LYS A 146 20.64 8.71 -16.12
N ASN A 147 20.62 7.41 -15.86
CA ASN A 147 20.10 6.43 -16.82
C ASN A 147 18.57 6.46 -16.89
N ASN A 148 17.91 6.38 -15.74
CA ASN A 148 16.44 6.40 -15.63
C ASN A 148 15.86 7.76 -16.02
N ALA A 149 16.61 8.85 -15.82
CA ALA A 149 16.26 10.19 -16.27
C ALA A 149 16.18 10.34 -17.80
N LYS A 150 16.78 9.42 -18.59
CA LYS A 150 16.65 9.41 -20.07
C LYS A 150 15.24 9.02 -20.52
N ASN A 151 14.55 8.18 -19.75
CA ASN A 151 13.18 7.76 -20.04
C ASN A 151 12.35 7.68 -18.75
N PRO A 152 11.99 8.84 -18.15
CA PRO A 152 11.32 8.89 -16.87
C PRO A 152 9.93 8.22 -16.90
N LYS A 153 9.25 8.23 -18.06
CA LYS A 153 7.96 7.55 -18.26
C LYS A 153 8.07 6.03 -18.08
N MET A 154 9.19 5.42 -18.46
CA MET A 154 9.44 4.00 -18.22
C MET A 154 9.54 3.67 -16.73
N VAL A 155 10.03 4.60 -15.90
CA VAL A 155 10.05 4.43 -14.44
C VAL A 155 8.62 4.35 -13.91
N LEU A 156 7.74 5.27 -14.34
CA LEU A 156 6.33 5.23 -13.95
C LEU A 156 5.64 3.93 -14.39
N ALA A 157 5.92 3.46 -15.61
CA ALA A 157 5.39 2.19 -16.11
C ALA A 157 5.83 0.99 -15.25
N LYS A 158 7.10 0.97 -14.80
CA LYS A 158 7.61 -0.07 -13.89
C LYS A 158 6.92 -0.05 -12.52
N ILE A 159 6.69 1.14 -11.95
CA ILE A 159 5.93 1.29 -10.70
C ILE A 159 4.49 0.77 -10.89
N ALA A 160 3.83 1.14 -11.98
CA ALA A 160 2.46 0.70 -12.28
C ALA A 160 2.41 -0.83 -12.43
N ASN A 161 3.32 -1.42 -13.19
CA ASN A 161 3.36 -2.86 -13.37
C ASN A 161 3.68 -3.61 -12.07
N PHE A 162 4.55 -3.05 -11.21
CA PHE A 162 4.80 -3.57 -9.86
C PHE A 162 3.51 -3.57 -9.03
N ALA A 163 2.75 -2.48 -9.06
CA ALA A 163 1.49 -2.36 -8.33
C ALA A 163 0.43 -3.36 -8.84
N ASP A 164 0.44 -3.67 -10.14
CA ASP A 164 -0.42 -4.69 -10.77
C ASP A 164 0.04 -6.13 -10.51
N GLY A 165 1.18 -6.34 -9.84
CA GLY A 165 1.73 -7.68 -9.58
C GLY A 165 2.22 -8.41 -10.83
N LYS A 166 2.52 -7.68 -11.92
CA LYS A 166 3.10 -8.28 -13.13
C LYS A 166 4.52 -8.81 -12.82
N THR A 167 4.96 -9.83 -13.55
CA THR A 167 6.23 -10.52 -13.26
C THR A 167 7.36 -10.16 -14.23
N GLN A 168 7.09 -9.44 -15.32
CA GLN A 168 8.11 -9.03 -16.31
C GLN A 168 8.63 -7.60 -16.05
N GLU A 169 9.92 -7.45 -15.78
CA GLU A 169 10.72 -6.20 -15.78
C GLU A 169 10.24 -5.01 -14.93
N ASN A 170 9.67 -5.26 -13.74
CA ASN A 170 9.12 -4.20 -12.88
C ASN A 170 10.13 -3.56 -11.92
N ASN A 171 11.35 -4.08 -11.87
CA ASN A 171 12.39 -3.52 -11.02
C ASN A 171 12.98 -2.24 -11.65
N ILE A 172 13.01 -1.17 -10.87
CA ILE A 172 13.76 0.04 -11.20
C ILE A 172 15.21 -0.19 -10.78
N ASP A 173 16.09 -0.33 -11.76
CA ASP A 173 17.52 -0.49 -11.53
C ASP A 173 18.18 0.89 -11.45
N GLU A 174 18.70 1.24 -10.28
CA GLU A 174 19.43 2.47 -10.04
C GLU A 174 20.96 2.26 -10.05
N SER A 175 21.51 1.24 -10.73
CA SER A 175 22.95 0.90 -10.75
C SER A 175 23.84 1.70 -11.71
N SER A 176 23.28 2.61 -12.52
CA SER A 176 24.01 3.45 -13.51
C SER A 176 24.76 2.72 -14.64
N SER A 177 24.88 1.39 -14.62
CA SER A 177 25.35 0.60 -15.76
C SER A 177 24.18 0.14 -16.61
N LEU A 178 24.24 0.35 -17.93
CA LEU A 178 23.43 -0.46 -18.85
C LEU A 178 23.74 -1.93 -18.53
N PRO A 179 22.74 -2.83 -18.48
CA PRO A 179 23.03 -4.24 -18.31
C PRO A 179 23.98 -4.65 -19.44
N GLU A 180 25.13 -5.20 -19.07
CA GLU A 180 26.21 -5.60 -20.00
C GLU A 180 25.70 -6.58 -21.07
N PHE A 181 24.57 -7.24 -20.80
CA PHE A 181 23.79 -8.00 -21.76
C PHE A 181 22.30 -7.64 -21.65
N VAL A 182 21.74 -7.14 -22.75
CA VAL A 182 20.28 -6.97 -22.90
C VAL A 182 19.76 -8.20 -23.63
N SER A 183 18.88 -8.98 -22.99
CA SER A 183 18.22 -10.11 -23.64
C SER A 183 17.38 -9.62 -24.83
N LEU A 184 17.58 -10.19 -26.01
CA LEU A 184 16.74 -9.92 -27.17
C LEU A 184 15.29 -10.31 -26.91
N GLN A 185 15.03 -11.33 -26.09
CA GLN A 185 13.67 -11.71 -25.68
C GLN A 185 12.98 -10.57 -24.91
N SER A 186 13.71 -9.91 -24.01
CA SER A 186 13.24 -8.71 -23.30
C SER A 186 12.96 -7.53 -24.25
N LEU A 187 13.72 -7.39 -25.34
CA LEU A 187 13.49 -6.36 -26.37
C LEU A 187 12.32 -6.72 -27.29
N VAL A 188 12.18 -7.98 -27.67
CA VAL A 188 11.10 -8.50 -28.52
C VAL A 188 9.76 -8.38 -27.80
N ASN A 189 9.68 -8.77 -26.53
CA ASN A 189 8.47 -8.64 -25.73
C ASN A 189 8.05 -7.16 -25.50
N ARG A 190 8.98 -6.21 -25.68
CA ARG A 190 8.69 -4.76 -25.65
C ARG A 190 8.07 -4.24 -26.96
N VAL A 191 8.39 -4.86 -28.10
CA VAL A 191 7.86 -4.45 -29.42
C VAL A 191 6.59 -5.22 -29.76
N LEU A 192 6.52 -6.49 -29.35
CA LEU A 192 5.39 -7.38 -29.52
C LEU A 192 5.01 -7.92 -28.13
N PRO A 193 4.26 -7.16 -27.32
CA PRO A 193 3.67 -7.75 -26.12
C PRO A 193 2.82 -8.93 -26.58
N GLU A 194 3.07 -10.12 -26.03
CA GLU A 194 2.32 -11.30 -26.44
C GLU A 194 0.84 -11.04 -26.26
N GLY A 195 0.15 -10.92 -27.40
CA GLY A 195 -1.29 -10.81 -27.45
C GLY A 195 -1.86 -12.11 -26.91
N ASN A 196 -2.70 -11.99 -25.89
CA ASN A 196 -3.60 -13.06 -25.50
C ASN A 196 -4.31 -13.55 -26.76
N GLY A 197 -4.05 -14.80 -27.14
CA GLY A 197 -4.59 -15.42 -28.33
C GLY A 197 -6.11 -15.34 -28.40
N PHE A 198 -6.61 -15.33 -29.64
CA PHE A 198 -8.02 -15.55 -29.97
C PHE A 198 -8.55 -16.86 -29.39
#